data_AF-A0A7R8VR16-F1
#
_entry.id   AF-A0A7R8VR16-F1
#
_cell.length_a   1.000
_cell.length_b   1.000
_cell.length_c   1.000
_cell.angle_alpha   90.00
_cell.angle_beta   90.00
_cell.angle_gamma   90.00
#
_symmetry.space_group_name_H-M   'P 1'
#
loop_
_entity.id
_entity.type
_entity.pdbx_description
1 polymer ?
#
loop_
_entity_poly.entity_id
_entity_poly.type
_entity_poly.pdbx_seq_one_letter_code
_entity_poly.pdbx_strand_id
1 'polypeptide(L)'
;MFHHWLTRLAKEEELIAARTKADELDKENTEMSTKLAKKEQELDLRTQEKEDMETNLCRVKERLEKETAAHIETKQRISELEYRTSELDRQVNCERGERHRLERLVSSGSLPDDTKVVGLRSNLADSSQLDLNRLSELGKCPAPPPPPPMSHAPPPPPPAPGCGPPPPPQATTSIVPVRMEVPKKNVPQPTNPLKSFNWSKLPDAKVTGTIWSELDDTKLYTAMDLENIDKLFCAYQKNGVAVNIYLTTLSI
;
A
#
# COMPACT_ATOMS: atom_id res chain seq x y z
N MET A 1 70.66 57.46 -26.45
CA MET A 1 70.00 56.62 -27.47
C MET A 1 69.52 55.28 -26.91
N PHE A 2 70.35 54.51 -26.18
CA PHE A 2 69.97 53.19 -25.65
C PHE A 2 68.78 53.22 -24.65
N HIS A 3 68.76 54.16 -23.70
CA HIS A 3 67.70 54.25 -22.71
C HIS A 3 66.31 54.50 -23.34
N HIS A 4 66.25 55.38 -24.35
CA HIS A 4 65.01 55.66 -25.08
C HIS A 4 64.49 54.42 -25.85
N TRP A 5 65.40 53.61 -26.39
CA TRP A 5 65.04 52.36 -27.06
C TRP A 5 64.47 51.32 -26.08
N LEU A 6 65.12 51.13 -24.92
CA LEU A 6 64.63 50.26 -23.84
C LEU A 6 63.23 50.65 -23.35
N THR A 7 63.00 51.95 -23.11
CA THR A 7 61.69 52.43 -22.67
C THR A 7 60.62 52.21 -23.74
N ARG A 8 60.96 52.37 -25.02
CA ARG A 8 60.03 52.09 -26.13
C ARG A 8 59.68 50.61 -26.19
N LEU A 9 60.66 49.72 -26.00
CA LEU A 9 60.46 48.27 -26.05
C LEU A 9 59.60 47.77 -24.88
N ALA A 10 59.85 48.27 -23.66
CA ALA A 10 59.01 47.94 -22.50
C ALA A 10 57.55 48.40 -22.68
N LYS A 11 57.31 49.58 -23.24
CA LYS A 11 55.96 50.05 -23.59
C LYS A 11 55.29 49.21 -24.67
N GLU A 12 56.07 48.72 -25.62
CA GLU A 12 55.57 47.86 -26.69
C GLU A 12 55.18 46.47 -26.16
N GLU A 13 55.97 45.89 -25.26
CA GLU A 13 55.60 44.67 -24.54
C GLU A 13 54.34 44.85 -23.67
N GLU A 14 54.23 45.96 -22.95
CA GLU A 14 53.04 46.28 -22.14
C GLU A 14 51.78 46.43 -23.01
N LEU A 15 51.89 47.06 -24.18
CA LEU A 15 50.80 47.17 -25.15
C LEU A 15 50.39 45.81 -25.71
N ILE A 16 51.34 44.92 -25.98
CA ILE A 16 51.04 43.55 -26.44
C ILE A 16 50.31 42.79 -25.34
N ALA A 17 50.80 42.83 -24.09
CA ALA A 17 50.15 42.17 -22.96
C ALA A 17 48.72 42.68 -22.73
N ALA A 18 48.50 43.99 -22.84
CA ALA A 18 47.18 44.59 -22.72
C ALA A 18 46.23 44.14 -23.84
N ARG A 19 46.72 44.01 -25.08
CA ARG A 19 45.92 43.51 -26.22
C ARG A 19 45.54 42.04 -26.03
N THR A 20 46.50 41.18 -25.69
CA THR A 20 46.21 39.75 -25.44
C THR A 20 45.18 39.57 -24.34
N LYS A 21 45.29 40.35 -23.25
CA LYS A 21 44.32 40.30 -22.17
C LYS A 21 42.93 40.77 -22.60
N ALA A 22 42.84 41.78 -23.46
CA ALA A 22 41.56 42.23 -24.00
C ALA A 22 40.92 41.13 -24.87
N ASP A 23 41.70 40.51 -25.77
CA ASP A 23 41.23 39.42 -26.62
C ASP A 23 40.77 38.19 -25.80
N GLU A 24 41.48 37.87 -24.72
CA GLU A 24 41.10 36.81 -23.78
C GLU A 24 39.78 37.12 -23.07
N LEU A 25 39.62 38.35 -22.55
CA LEU A 25 38.38 38.77 -21.91
C LEU A 25 37.19 38.78 -22.89
N ASP A 26 37.39 39.21 -24.13
CA ASP A 26 36.35 39.16 -25.16
C ASP A 26 35.96 37.72 -25.48
N LYS A 27 36.94 36.81 -25.59
CA LYS A 27 36.68 35.38 -25.79
C LYS A 27 35.92 34.78 -24.60
N GLU A 28 36.36 35.03 -23.38
CA GLU A 28 35.67 34.57 -22.16
C GLU A 28 34.25 35.13 -22.09
N ASN A 29 34.03 36.40 -22.43
CA ASN A 29 32.72 37.01 -22.43
C ASN A 29 31.77 36.35 -23.45
N THR A 30 32.27 36.05 -24.66
CA THR A 30 31.49 35.29 -25.65
C THR A 30 31.18 33.87 -25.15
N GLU A 31 32.15 33.18 -24.56
CA GLU A 31 31.95 31.84 -24.01
C GLU A 31 30.90 31.85 -22.88
N MET A 32 30.99 32.81 -21.96
CA MET A 32 30.02 32.97 -20.87
C MET A 32 28.63 33.30 -21.41
N SER A 33 28.52 34.16 -22.42
CA SER A 33 27.25 34.46 -23.08
C SER A 33 26.62 33.21 -23.71
N THR A 34 27.42 32.38 -24.38
CA THR A 34 26.90 31.12 -24.97
C THR A 34 26.51 30.09 -23.91
N LYS A 35 27.23 30.00 -22.79
CA LYS A 35 26.88 29.11 -21.68
C LYS A 35 25.58 29.55 -21.01
N LEU A 36 25.39 30.85 -20.83
CA LEU A 36 24.18 31.42 -20.27
C LEU A 36 22.97 31.12 -21.16
N ALA A 37 23.08 31.38 -22.48
CA ALA A 37 22.00 31.07 -23.42
C ALA A 37 21.64 29.57 -23.45
N LYS A 38 22.63 28.68 -23.38
CA LYS A 38 22.39 27.23 -23.26
C LYS A 38 21.67 26.87 -21.97
N LYS A 39 22.01 27.53 -20.85
CA LYS A 39 21.37 27.29 -19.55
C LYS A 39 19.95 27.82 -19.52
N GLU A 40 19.67 28.95 -20.14
CA GLU A 40 18.29 29.46 -20.33
C GLU A 40 17.45 28.45 -21.11
N GLN A 41 17.96 27.96 -22.24
CA GLN A 41 17.27 26.94 -23.04
C GLN A 41 17.03 25.63 -22.26
N GLU A 42 18.01 25.18 -21.46
CA GLU A 42 17.87 23.99 -20.62
C GLU A 42 16.76 24.20 -19.57
N LEU A 43 16.71 25.37 -18.94
CA LEU A 43 15.66 25.69 -17.95
C LEU A 43 14.27 25.74 -18.58
N ASP A 44 14.13 26.31 -19.78
CA ASP A 44 12.86 26.33 -20.51
C ASP A 44 12.38 24.91 -20.81
N LEU A 45 13.27 24.04 -21.29
CA LEU A 45 12.93 22.64 -21.57
C LEU A 45 12.53 21.89 -20.29
N ARG A 46 13.27 22.08 -19.20
CA ARG A 46 12.95 21.48 -17.89
C ARG A 46 11.62 21.96 -17.35
N THR A 47 11.27 23.22 -17.60
CA THR A 47 9.97 23.79 -17.20
C THR A 47 8.84 23.15 -17.99
N GLN A 48 9.00 23.01 -19.31
CA GLN A 48 8.02 22.33 -20.16
C GLN A 48 7.81 20.86 -19.74
N GLU A 49 8.90 20.12 -19.50
CA GLU A 49 8.82 18.72 -19.04
C GLU A 49 8.05 18.62 -17.70
N LYS A 50 8.29 19.57 -16.78
CA LYS A 50 7.58 19.63 -15.50
C LYS A 50 6.08 19.86 -15.70
N GLU A 51 5.71 20.81 -16.55
CA GLU A 51 4.30 21.10 -16.86
C GLU A 51 3.62 19.89 -17.51
N ASP A 52 4.27 19.22 -18.47
CA ASP A 52 3.74 18.02 -19.11
C ASP A 52 3.51 16.89 -18.10
N MET A 53 4.47 16.67 -17.18
CA MET A 53 4.31 15.72 -16.09
C MET A 53 3.17 16.08 -15.15
N GLU A 54 3.03 17.35 -14.76
CA GLU A 54 1.94 17.84 -13.92
C GLU A 54 0.58 17.60 -14.58
N THR A 55 0.43 17.90 -15.88
CA THR A 55 -0.82 17.62 -16.59
C THR A 55 -1.12 16.11 -16.67
N ASN A 56 -0.11 15.26 -16.86
CA ASN A 56 -0.30 13.82 -16.87
C ASN A 56 -0.71 13.28 -15.50
N LEU A 57 -0.09 13.78 -14.42
CA LEU A 57 -0.46 13.44 -13.05
C LEU A 57 -1.92 13.83 -12.75
N CYS A 58 -2.36 15.02 -13.16
CA CYS A 58 -3.76 15.44 -13.02
C CYS A 58 -4.72 14.46 -13.72
N ARG A 59 -4.42 14.04 -14.96
CA ARG A 59 -5.25 13.08 -15.70
C ARG A 59 -5.31 11.70 -15.03
N VAL A 60 -4.19 11.22 -14.49
CA VAL A 60 -4.14 9.93 -13.80
C VAL A 60 -4.91 10.00 -12.48
N LYS A 61 -4.75 11.10 -11.73
CA LYS A 61 -5.50 11.35 -10.50
C LYS A 61 -7.01 11.33 -10.74
N GLU A 62 -7.49 12.06 -11.75
CA GLU A 62 -8.92 12.09 -12.09
C GLU A 62 -9.46 10.71 -12.45
N ARG A 63 -8.70 9.92 -13.23
CA ARG A 63 -9.07 8.53 -13.54
C ARG A 63 -9.16 7.66 -12.28
N LEU A 64 -8.20 7.79 -11.37
CA LEU A 64 -8.18 7.04 -10.13
C LEU A 64 -9.35 7.42 -9.22
N GLU A 65 -9.67 8.70 -9.10
CA GLU A 65 -10.83 9.19 -8.34
C GLU A 65 -12.14 8.65 -8.92
N LYS A 66 -12.28 8.65 -10.25
CA LYS A 66 -13.43 8.07 -10.93
C LYS A 66 -13.57 6.57 -10.68
N GLU A 67 -12.49 5.81 -10.79
CA GLU A 67 -12.49 4.36 -10.52
C GLU A 67 -12.82 4.07 -9.05
N THR A 68 -12.29 4.89 -8.13
CA THR A 68 -12.59 4.79 -6.69
C THR A 68 -14.07 5.01 -6.42
N ALA A 69 -14.68 6.02 -7.06
CA ALA A 69 -16.12 6.27 -6.93
C ALA A 69 -16.96 5.12 -7.47
N ALA A 70 -16.62 4.59 -8.65
CA ALA A 70 -17.29 3.43 -9.25
C ALA A 70 -17.17 2.17 -8.39
N HIS A 71 -16.01 1.95 -7.77
CA HIS A 71 -15.79 0.85 -6.83
C HIS A 71 -16.68 0.98 -5.59
N ILE A 72 -16.78 2.18 -5.00
CA ILE A 72 -17.65 2.45 -3.86
C ILE A 72 -19.12 2.19 -4.22
N GLU A 73 -19.58 2.67 -5.38
CA GLU A 73 -20.95 2.43 -5.86
C GLU A 73 -21.24 0.94 -6.03
N THR A 74 -20.31 0.20 -6.66
CA THR A 74 -20.43 -1.25 -6.84
C THR A 74 -20.51 -1.97 -5.49
N LYS A 75 -19.68 -1.57 -4.52
CA LYS A 75 -19.69 -2.13 -3.17
C LYS A 75 -21.01 -1.86 -2.44
N GLN A 76 -21.57 -0.66 -2.59
CA GLN A 76 -22.89 -0.33 -2.05
C GLN A 76 -23.98 -1.21 -2.68
N ARG A 77 -23.93 -1.41 -3.99
CA ARG A 77 -24.88 -2.26 -4.72
C ARG A 77 -24.79 -3.73 -4.29
N ILE A 78 -23.58 -4.24 -4.04
CA ILE A 78 -23.37 -5.58 -3.48
C ILE A 78 -24.03 -5.69 -2.11
N SER A 79 -23.75 -4.75 -1.20
CA SER A 79 -24.34 -4.73 0.15
C SER A 79 -25.88 -4.71 0.11
N GLU A 80 -26.47 -3.94 -0.80
CA GLU A 80 -27.93 -3.90 -0.98
C GLU A 80 -28.49 -5.25 -1.46
N LEU A 81 -27.80 -5.92 -2.40
CA LEU A 81 -28.19 -7.24 -2.88
C LEU A 81 -28.00 -8.33 -1.81
N GLU A 82 -26.95 -8.26 -1.00
CA GLU A 82 -26.72 -9.15 0.14
C GLU A 82 -27.83 -9.00 1.19
N TYR A 83 -28.27 -7.76 1.45
CA TYR A 83 -29.41 -7.49 2.33
C TYR A 83 -30.71 -8.10 1.78
N ARG A 84 -31.01 -7.86 0.49
CA ARG A 84 -32.19 -8.47 -0.16
C ARG A 84 -32.16 -9.99 -0.16
N THR A 85 -30.98 -10.57 -0.37
CA THR A 85 -30.78 -12.02 -0.32
C THR A 85 -31.06 -12.56 1.07
N SER A 86 -30.56 -11.90 2.11
CA SER A 86 -30.79 -12.27 3.51
C SER A 86 -32.28 -12.17 3.89
N GLU A 87 -32.98 -11.15 3.39
CA GLU A 87 -34.40 -10.95 3.63
C GLU A 87 -35.26 -12.03 2.94
N LEU A 88 -34.95 -12.38 1.70
CA LEU A 88 -35.62 -13.48 0.99
C LEU A 88 -35.35 -14.83 1.67
N ASP A 89 -34.12 -15.09 2.13
CA ASP A 89 -33.80 -16.31 2.88
C ASP A 89 -34.63 -16.40 4.16
N ARG A 90 -34.73 -15.30 4.91
CA ARG A 90 -35.58 -15.20 6.10
C ARG A 90 -37.04 -15.51 5.76
N GLN A 91 -37.57 -14.94 4.67
CA GLN A 91 -38.95 -15.20 4.23
C GLN A 91 -39.17 -16.68 3.88
N VAL A 92 -38.28 -17.26 3.07
CA VAL A 92 -38.35 -18.68 2.68
C VAL A 92 -38.26 -19.59 3.91
N ASN A 93 -37.43 -19.24 4.91
CA ASN A 93 -37.32 -19.99 6.16
C ASN A 93 -38.63 -19.93 6.98
N CYS A 94 -39.28 -18.77 7.06
CA CYS A 94 -40.58 -18.62 7.72
C CYS A 94 -41.67 -19.45 7.02
N GLU A 95 -41.78 -19.34 5.69
CA GLU A 95 -42.76 -20.08 4.90
C GLU A 95 -42.53 -21.61 5.00
N ARG A 96 -41.27 -22.05 4.96
CA ARG A 96 -40.91 -23.46 5.15
C ARG A 96 -41.27 -23.96 6.55
N GLY A 97 -41.08 -23.13 7.58
CA GLY A 97 -41.49 -23.43 8.96
C GLY A 97 -43.00 -23.60 9.08
N GLU A 98 -43.78 -22.66 8.53
CA GLU A 98 -45.24 -22.74 8.51
C GLU A 98 -45.74 -23.95 7.73
N ARG A 99 -45.16 -24.23 6.55
CA ARG A 99 -45.48 -25.42 5.76
C ARG A 99 -45.26 -26.70 6.58
N HIS A 100 -44.11 -26.81 7.26
CA HIS A 100 -43.82 -27.97 8.09
C HIS A 100 -44.76 -28.09 9.30
N ARG A 101 -45.17 -26.96 9.90
CA ARG A 101 -46.18 -26.93 10.96
C ARG A 101 -47.53 -27.44 10.48
N LEU A 102 -47.99 -26.97 9.32
CA LEU A 102 -49.24 -27.40 8.70
C LEU A 102 -49.19 -28.90 8.32
N GLU A 103 -48.08 -29.36 7.75
CA GLU A 103 -47.88 -30.78 7.40
C GLU A 103 -47.98 -31.69 8.63
N ARG A 104 -47.44 -31.27 9.78
CA ARG A 104 -47.60 -32.00 11.05
C ARG A 104 -49.05 -32.05 11.53
N LEU A 105 -49.78 -30.94 11.46
CA LEU A 105 -51.20 -30.88 11.85
C LEU A 105 -52.07 -31.78 10.97
N VAL A 106 -51.80 -31.82 9.66
CA VAL A 106 -52.47 -32.73 8.73
C VAL A 106 -52.13 -34.19 9.05
N SER A 107 -50.87 -34.49 9.33
CA SER A 107 -50.39 -35.85 9.61
C SER A 107 -50.85 -36.41 10.96
N SER A 108 -51.10 -35.55 11.96
CA SER A 108 -51.57 -35.96 13.29
C SER A 108 -53.08 -36.21 13.37
N GLY A 109 -53.82 -36.08 12.26
CA GLY A 109 -55.23 -36.47 12.19
C GLY A 109 -56.21 -35.60 12.99
N SER A 110 -55.85 -34.37 13.36
CA SER A 110 -56.72 -33.45 14.12
C SER A 110 -57.52 -32.48 13.25
N LEU A 111 -57.86 -32.85 12.01
CA LEU A 111 -58.74 -32.05 11.16
C LEU A 111 -60.19 -32.52 11.33
N PRO A 112 -61.14 -31.64 11.73
CA PRO A 112 -62.56 -31.96 11.64
C PRO A 112 -62.94 -32.13 10.16
N ASP A 113 -63.80 -33.10 9.87
CA ASP A 113 -64.11 -33.63 8.53
C ASP A 113 -64.78 -32.59 7.58
N ASP A 114 -65.17 -31.42 8.09
CA ASP A 114 -66.07 -30.50 7.38
C ASP A 114 -65.40 -29.58 6.32
N THR A 115 -64.08 -29.45 6.26
CA THR A 115 -63.45 -28.44 5.39
C THR A 115 -63.29 -28.86 3.92
N LYS A 116 -63.70 -30.08 3.53
CA LYS A 116 -63.54 -30.57 2.14
C LYS A 116 -64.51 -29.99 1.11
N VAL A 117 -65.49 -29.15 1.49
CA VAL A 117 -66.59 -28.71 0.60
C VAL A 117 -66.51 -27.26 0.09
N VAL A 118 -65.53 -26.44 0.52
CA VAL A 118 -65.49 -25.02 0.11
C VAL A 118 -64.81 -24.77 -1.25
N GLY A 119 -64.08 -25.75 -1.81
CA GLY A 119 -63.22 -25.54 -2.98
C GLY A 119 -63.88 -25.63 -4.38
N LEU A 120 -65.17 -25.96 -4.52
CA LEU A 120 -65.77 -26.22 -5.84
C LEU A 120 -67.01 -25.38 -6.19
N ARG A 121 -67.29 -24.29 -5.46
CA ARG A 121 -68.41 -23.40 -5.79
C ARG A 121 -68.03 -21.94 -5.59
N SER A 122 -67.60 -21.28 -6.67
CA SER A 122 -68.06 -19.93 -7.08
C SER A 122 -67.03 -19.26 -7.98
N ASN A 123 -67.12 -19.56 -9.28
CA ASN A 123 -67.05 -18.51 -10.28
C ASN A 123 -68.50 -18.23 -10.69
N LEU A 124 -69.07 -17.10 -10.27
CA LEU A 124 -70.01 -16.26 -11.04
C LEU A 124 -70.65 -15.20 -10.11
N ALA A 125 -70.37 -13.91 -10.40
CA ALA A 125 -71.01 -12.69 -9.85
C ALA A 125 -70.75 -12.46 -8.34
N ASP A 126 -70.62 -11.27 -7.78
CA ASP A 126 -70.92 -9.91 -8.20
C ASP A 126 -70.02 -8.97 -7.36
N SER A 127 -69.74 -7.79 -7.90
CA SER A 127 -68.86 -6.78 -7.34
C SER A 127 -69.67 -5.77 -6.52
N SER A 128 -69.64 -5.84 -5.18
CA SER A 128 -69.85 -4.67 -4.32
C SER A 128 -69.68 -4.96 -2.83
N GLN A 129 -68.78 -4.17 -2.22
CA GLN A 129 -68.87 -3.56 -0.88
C GLN A 129 -68.80 -4.42 0.42
N LEU A 130 -67.69 -4.13 1.13
CA LEU A 130 -67.57 -3.83 2.57
C LEU A 130 -67.81 -4.97 3.58
N ASP A 131 -66.75 -5.36 4.31
CA ASP A 131 -66.73 -5.14 5.76
C ASP A 131 -65.33 -5.28 6.37
N LEU A 132 -64.80 -4.13 6.80
CA LEU A 132 -63.59 -3.99 7.62
C LEU A 132 -64.02 -4.09 9.09
N ASN A 133 -64.14 -5.30 9.66
CA ASN A 133 -64.18 -5.47 11.12
C ASN A 133 -64.07 -6.95 11.54
N ARG A 134 -62.85 -7.48 11.57
CA ARG A 134 -62.52 -8.63 12.43
C ARG A 134 -61.02 -8.73 12.73
N LEU A 135 -60.42 -7.63 13.17
CA LEU A 135 -59.03 -7.60 13.64
C LEU A 135 -58.97 -7.15 15.10
N SER A 136 -59.49 -7.99 15.99
CA SER A 136 -59.32 -7.87 17.43
C SER A 136 -59.67 -9.21 18.07
N GLU A 137 -58.84 -9.68 18.99
CA GLU A 137 -58.92 -10.95 19.75
C GLU A 137 -58.17 -12.16 19.14
N LEU A 138 -56.83 -12.12 19.20
CA LEU A 138 -56.05 -13.25 19.75
C LEU A 138 -54.68 -12.75 20.26
N GLY A 139 -54.72 -12.01 21.37
CA GLY A 139 -53.51 -11.68 22.12
C GLY A 139 -53.04 -12.88 22.95
N LYS A 140 -51.71 -13.05 22.99
CA LYS A 140 -50.88 -13.85 23.93
C LYS A 140 -50.53 -15.28 23.50
N CYS A 141 -49.53 -15.41 22.62
CA CYS A 141 -48.57 -16.52 22.71
C CYS A 141 -47.54 -16.19 23.80
N PRO A 142 -47.27 -17.06 24.79
CA PRO A 142 -46.14 -16.87 25.68
C PRO A 142 -44.85 -17.15 24.90
N ALA A 143 -43.89 -16.22 24.97
CA ALA A 143 -42.54 -16.44 24.45
C ALA A 143 -41.84 -17.55 25.28
N PRO A 144 -41.02 -18.42 24.67
CA PRO A 144 -40.17 -19.33 25.44
C PRO A 144 -39.11 -18.54 26.21
N PRO A 145 -38.67 -19.03 27.40
CA PRO A 145 -37.65 -18.35 28.19
C PRO A 145 -36.30 -18.35 27.44
N PRO A 146 -35.46 -17.31 27.63
CA PRO A 146 -34.12 -17.27 27.06
C PRO A 146 -33.21 -18.34 27.70
N PRO A 147 -32.29 -18.95 26.94
CA PRO A 147 -31.27 -19.83 27.52
C PRO A 147 -30.29 -19.04 28.42
N PRO A 148 -29.74 -19.66 29.46
CA PRO A 148 -28.78 -19.00 30.35
C PRO A 148 -27.50 -18.61 29.58
N PRO A 149 -26.86 -17.49 29.94
CA PRO A 149 -25.57 -17.14 29.37
C PRO A 149 -24.54 -18.17 29.84
N MET A 150 -24.02 -18.99 28.93
CA MET A 150 -22.79 -19.72 29.18
C MET A 150 -21.67 -18.68 29.27
N SER A 151 -21.19 -18.43 30.47
CA SER A 151 -19.96 -17.69 30.72
C SER A 151 -18.79 -18.49 30.15
N HIS A 152 -18.51 -18.32 28.86
CA HIS A 152 -17.23 -18.69 28.31
C HIS A 152 -16.20 -17.74 28.90
N ALA A 153 -15.48 -18.21 29.92
CA ALA A 153 -14.21 -17.60 30.28
C ALA A 153 -13.31 -17.61 29.03
N PRO A 154 -12.57 -16.53 28.75
CA PRO A 154 -11.60 -16.55 27.66
C PRO A 154 -10.55 -17.65 27.91
N PRO A 155 -10.07 -18.35 26.87
CA PRO A 155 -9.01 -19.33 27.03
C PRO A 155 -7.74 -18.65 27.58
N PRO A 156 -6.98 -19.31 28.45
CA PRO A 156 -5.74 -18.77 28.98
C PRO A 156 -4.70 -18.56 27.87
N PRO A 157 -3.84 -17.53 27.96
CA PRO A 157 -2.78 -17.30 27.00
C PRO A 157 -1.75 -18.44 27.01
N PRO A 158 -1.12 -18.75 25.87
CA PRO A 158 -0.08 -19.77 25.78
C PRO A 158 1.16 -19.37 26.60
N PRO A 159 1.83 -20.32 27.26
CA PRO A 159 3.05 -20.04 28.01
C PRO A 159 4.17 -19.59 27.06
N ALA A 160 4.88 -18.53 27.46
CA ALA A 160 6.07 -18.08 26.77
C ALA A 160 7.12 -19.21 26.73
N PRO A 161 7.79 -19.47 25.59
CA PRO A 161 8.87 -20.43 25.52
C PRO A 161 9.98 -20.03 26.49
N GLY A 162 10.23 -20.92 27.46
CA GLY A 162 11.26 -20.74 28.46
C GLY A 162 12.64 -20.55 27.84
N CYS A 163 13.45 -19.75 28.52
CA CYS A 163 14.88 -19.62 28.29
C CYS A 163 15.50 -21.03 28.20
N GLY A 164 15.93 -21.42 27.00
CA GLY A 164 16.76 -22.61 26.82
C GLY A 164 18.14 -22.39 27.46
N PRO A 165 18.73 -23.44 28.06
CA PRO A 165 20.02 -23.34 28.73
C PRO A 165 21.15 -23.03 27.74
N PRO A 166 22.26 -22.42 28.18
CA PRO A 166 23.39 -22.11 27.31
C PRO A 166 24.03 -23.39 26.76
N PRO A 167 24.52 -23.40 25.51
CA PRO A 167 25.19 -24.57 24.95
C PRO A 167 26.57 -24.80 25.61
N PRO A 168 27.00 -26.06 25.78
CA PRO A 168 28.24 -26.42 26.46
C PRO A 168 29.48 -26.19 25.57
N PRO A 169 30.65 -25.98 26.18
CA PRO A 169 31.91 -25.84 25.46
C PRO A 169 32.53 -27.21 25.20
N GLN A 170 32.86 -27.56 23.96
CA GLN A 170 33.84 -28.62 23.71
C GLN A 170 34.60 -28.48 22.39
N ALA A 171 35.91 -28.30 22.59
CA ALA A 171 37.07 -28.94 21.96
C ALA A 171 37.03 -29.32 20.46
N THR A 172 37.93 -28.65 19.74
CA THR A 172 38.87 -29.17 18.73
C THR A 172 38.68 -30.63 18.28
N THR A 173 38.37 -30.82 17.00
CA THR A 173 39.00 -31.86 16.18
C THR A 173 38.91 -31.49 14.70
N SER A 174 40.06 -31.54 14.05
CA SER A 174 40.30 -31.22 12.65
C SER A 174 39.71 -32.29 11.74
N ILE A 175 38.71 -31.94 10.93
CA ILE A 175 38.44 -32.60 9.65
C ILE A 175 37.98 -31.51 8.69
N VAL A 176 38.78 -31.26 7.66
CA VAL A 176 38.45 -30.40 6.51
C VAL A 176 37.36 -31.08 5.67
N PRO A 177 36.32 -30.32 5.27
CA PRO A 177 35.76 -30.50 3.95
C PRO A 177 35.82 -29.19 3.16
N VAL A 178 36.15 -29.39 1.88
CA VAL A 178 36.23 -28.43 0.77
C VAL A 178 35.30 -27.23 0.94
N ARG A 179 35.92 -26.07 1.17
CA ARG A 179 35.30 -24.75 1.06
C ARG A 179 34.95 -24.53 -0.41
N MET A 180 33.67 -24.65 -0.78
CA MET A 180 33.17 -23.90 -1.92
C MET A 180 33.27 -22.43 -1.54
N GLU A 181 34.29 -21.75 -2.03
CA GLU A 181 34.36 -20.29 -1.97
C GLU A 181 33.21 -19.75 -2.82
N VAL A 182 32.11 -19.42 -2.15
CA VAL A 182 31.13 -18.48 -2.69
C VAL A 182 31.92 -17.18 -2.92
N PRO A 183 31.95 -16.65 -4.16
CA PRO A 183 32.59 -15.38 -4.43
C PRO A 183 32.07 -14.36 -3.43
N LYS A 184 32.97 -13.71 -2.68
CA LYS A 184 32.60 -12.57 -1.84
C LYS A 184 31.99 -11.53 -2.78
N LYS A 185 30.65 -11.45 -2.81
CA LYS A 185 29.91 -10.40 -3.50
C LYS A 185 30.51 -9.08 -3.00
N ASN A 186 30.93 -8.23 -3.93
CA ASN A 186 31.53 -6.93 -3.65
C ASN A 186 30.41 -5.98 -3.19
N VAL A 187 29.90 -6.21 -1.98
CA VAL A 187 28.85 -5.39 -1.36
C VAL A 187 29.51 -4.10 -0.89
N PRO A 188 29.07 -2.92 -1.37
CA PRO A 188 29.59 -1.65 -0.91
C PRO A 188 29.43 -1.54 0.60
N GLN A 189 30.53 -1.24 1.32
CA GLN A 189 30.45 -1.01 2.76
C GLN A 189 30.01 0.43 3.03
N PRO A 190 29.06 0.64 3.96
CA PRO A 190 28.65 1.98 4.34
C PRO A 190 29.80 2.71 5.04
N THR A 191 29.88 4.03 4.83
CA THR A 191 30.92 4.88 5.42
C THR A 191 30.67 5.12 6.90
N ASN A 192 29.41 5.05 7.33
CA ASN A 192 28.99 5.21 8.72
C ASN A 192 28.26 3.97 9.24
N PRO A 193 28.33 3.65 10.54
CA PRO A 193 27.49 2.61 11.14
C PRO A 193 26.01 2.94 10.91
N LEU A 194 25.25 2.03 10.30
CA LEU A 194 23.82 2.20 10.04
C LEU A 194 22.97 1.54 11.12
N LYS A 195 21.72 1.98 11.25
CA LYS A 195 20.72 1.31 12.09
C LYS A 195 20.54 -0.14 11.62
N SER A 196 20.52 -1.08 12.56
CA SER A 196 20.38 -2.50 12.24
C SER A 196 18.98 -2.82 11.71
N PHE A 197 18.91 -3.66 10.68
CA PHE A 197 17.66 -4.20 10.18
C PHE A 197 17.34 -5.53 10.86
N ASN A 198 16.19 -5.64 11.50
CA ASN A 198 15.78 -6.82 12.27
C ASN A 198 15.14 -7.88 11.37
N TRP A 199 15.96 -8.56 10.57
CA TRP A 199 15.54 -9.65 9.68
C TRP A 199 16.22 -10.98 9.99
N SER A 200 15.58 -12.08 9.59
CA SER A 200 16.15 -13.42 9.61
C SER A 200 16.58 -13.81 8.20
N LYS A 201 17.88 -14.03 8.00
CA LYS A 201 18.42 -14.44 6.70
C LYS A 201 17.97 -15.86 6.35
N LEU A 202 17.52 -16.06 5.11
CA LEU A 202 17.25 -17.39 4.58
C LEU A 202 18.57 -18.19 4.46
N PRO A 203 18.64 -19.45 4.94
CA PRO A 203 19.82 -20.28 4.78
C PRO A 203 20.17 -20.48 3.30
N ASP A 204 21.45 -20.40 2.94
CA ASP A 204 21.91 -20.44 1.54
C ASP A 204 21.48 -21.74 0.83
N ALA A 205 21.41 -22.87 1.56
CA ALA A 205 20.94 -24.16 1.04
C ALA A 205 19.46 -24.15 0.58
N LYS A 206 18.68 -23.15 0.98
CA LYS A 206 17.25 -23.00 0.64
C LYS A 206 16.99 -21.86 -0.35
N VAL A 207 18.03 -21.22 -0.87
CA VAL A 207 17.90 -20.07 -1.79
C VAL A 207 17.54 -20.54 -3.21
N THR A 208 18.07 -21.68 -3.65
CA THR A 208 17.81 -22.23 -4.99
C THR A 208 16.32 -22.54 -5.19
N GLY A 209 15.74 -22.04 -6.27
CA GLY A 209 14.31 -22.20 -6.58
C GLY A 209 13.39 -21.20 -5.88
N THR A 210 13.96 -20.17 -5.24
CA THR A 210 13.21 -19.03 -4.69
C THR A 210 13.45 -17.78 -5.52
N ILE A 211 12.61 -16.75 -5.34
CA ILE A 211 12.79 -15.43 -5.98
C ILE A 211 14.18 -14.81 -5.71
N TRP A 212 14.81 -15.19 -4.59
CA TRP A 212 16.15 -14.72 -4.20
C TRP A 212 17.27 -15.27 -5.11
N SER A 213 17.02 -16.34 -5.86
CA SER A 213 18.00 -16.90 -6.81
C SER A 213 18.03 -16.18 -8.16
N GLU A 214 16.97 -15.46 -8.50
CA GLU A 214 16.84 -14.72 -9.77
C GLU A 214 17.22 -13.24 -9.63
N LEU A 215 17.39 -12.75 -8.40
CA LEU A 215 17.75 -11.37 -8.08
C LEU A 215 19.26 -11.13 -8.23
N ASP A 216 19.61 -10.11 -9.02
CA ASP A 216 20.99 -9.61 -9.16
C ASP A 216 21.20 -8.36 -8.30
N ASP A 217 21.73 -8.56 -7.10
CA ASP A 217 22.00 -7.50 -6.11
C ASP A 217 22.97 -6.42 -6.65
N THR A 218 23.81 -6.76 -7.63
CA THR A 218 24.83 -5.87 -8.18
C THR A 218 24.22 -4.66 -8.89
N LYS A 219 23.10 -4.88 -9.58
CA LYS A 219 22.34 -3.79 -10.23
C LYS A 219 21.70 -2.87 -9.21
N LEU A 220 21.26 -3.42 -8.08
CA LEU A 220 20.64 -2.65 -7.00
C LEU A 220 21.65 -1.65 -6.40
N TYR A 221 22.90 -2.07 -6.17
CA TYR A 221 23.95 -1.17 -5.65
C TYR A 221 24.31 -0.02 -6.60
N THR A 222 24.08 -0.19 -7.91
CA THR A 222 24.36 0.85 -8.91
C THR A 222 23.19 1.82 -9.08
N ALA A 223 21.96 1.31 -8.95
CA ALA A 223 20.74 2.11 -9.11
C ALA A 223 20.35 2.88 -7.84
N MET A 224 20.79 2.43 -6.67
CA MET A 224 20.47 3.08 -5.39
C MET A 224 21.54 4.09 -4.96
N ASP A 225 21.11 5.23 -4.42
CA ASP A 225 21.99 6.23 -3.81
C ASP A 225 22.41 5.79 -2.40
N LEU A 226 23.54 5.09 -2.33
CA LEU A 226 24.10 4.57 -1.08
C LEU A 226 24.58 5.68 -0.14
N GLU A 227 25.02 6.84 -0.67
CA GLU A 227 25.48 7.97 0.13
C GLU A 227 24.33 8.63 0.88
N ASN A 228 23.17 8.77 0.23
CA ASN A 228 21.98 9.28 0.86
C ASN A 228 21.41 8.30 1.91
N ILE A 229 21.44 6.99 1.63
CA ILE A 229 21.05 5.96 2.62
C ILE A 229 21.94 6.04 3.86
N ASP A 230 23.26 6.19 3.68
CA ASP A 230 24.21 6.34 4.78
C ASP A 230 23.89 7.55 5.67
N LYS A 231 23.50 8.68 5.07
CA LYS A 231 23.13 9.90 5.80
C LYS A 231 21.83 9.74 6.57
N LEU A 232 20.80 9.16 5.95
CA LEU A 232 19.46 9.05 6.54
C LEU A 232 19.37 7.97 7.63
N PHE A 233 20.08 6.85 7.45
CA PHE A 233 20.00 5.70 8.34
C PHE A 233 21.22 5.52 9.26
N CYS A 234 22.08 6.54 9.37
CA CYS A 234 23.19 6.53 10.31
C CYS A 234 22.72 6.23 11.75
N ALA A 235 23.42 5.32 12.42
CA ALA A 235 23.15 4.92 13.79
C ALA A 235 23.44 6.03 14.80
N TYR A 236 24.41 6.89 14.49
CA TYR A 236 24.85 7.98 15.36
C TYR A 236 24.46 9.33 14.76
N GLN A 237 23.45 9.98 15.34
CA GLN A 237 23.13 11.37 15.00
C GLN A 237 24.03 12.28 15.84
N LYS A 238 25.02 12.92 15.21
CA LYS A 238 25.81 13.97 15.86
C LYS A 238 24.97 15.25 15.91
N ASN A 239 24.33 15.45 17.06
CA ASN A 239 23.72 16.69 17.54
C ASN A 239 22.43 17.11 16.84
N GLY A 240 21.29 16.72 17.43
CA GLY A 240 20.18 17.64 17.75
C GLY A 240 19.42 18.35 16.63
N VAL A 241 19.71 18.11 15.36
CA VAL A 241 18.86 18.56 14.26
C VAL A 241 17.94 17.40 13.94
N ALA A 242 16.71 17.47 14.48
CA ALA A 242 15.61 16.69 13.95
C ALA A 242 15.66 16.83 12.43
N VAL A 243 15.88 15.71 11.73
CA VAL A 243 15.69 15.67 10.28
C VAL A 243 14.26 16.10 10.09
N ASN A 244 14.11 17.33 9.62
CA ASN A 244 12.82 17.93 9.42
C ASN A 244 12.14 17.15 8.31
N ILE A 245 11.33 16.18 8.74
CA ILE A 245 10.27 15.54 7.98
C ILE A 245 9.17 16.60 7.81
N TYR A 246 9.51 17.75 7.24
CA TYR A 246 8.53 18.76 6.94
C TYR A 246 7.69 18.25 5.78
N LEU A 247 6.44 17.95 6.12
CA LEU A 247 5.23 18.12 5.33
C LEU A 247 4.74 16.91 4.52
N THR A 248 4.14 15.93 5.20
CA THR A 248 3.00 15.21 4.59
C THR A 248 1.94 14.66 5.55
N THR A 249 2.01 14.91 6.86
CA THR A 249 0.81 14.81 7.71
C THR A 249 0.14 16.17 7.76
N LEU A 250 -0.47 16.53 6.62
CA LEU A 250 -1.54 17.52 6.59
C LEU A 250 -2.56 17.12 7.67
N SER A 251 -2.94 18.10 8.49
CA SER A 251 -4.14 18.06 9.31
C SER A 251 -5.32 17.56 8.48
N ILE A 252 -5.91 16.46 8.94
CA ILE A 252 -7.35 16.20 8.83
C ILE A 252 -7.94 16.57 10.18
#